data_AF-A0A945S271-F1
#
_entry.id   AF-A0A945S271-F1
#
_cell.length_a   1.000
_cell.length_b   1.000
_cell.length_c   1.000
_cell.angle_alpha   90.00
_cell.angle_beta   90.00
_cell.angle_gamma   90.00
#
_symmetry.space_group_name_H-M   'P 1'
#
loop_
_entity.id
_entity.type
_entity.pdbx_description
1 polymer ?
#
loop_
_entity_poly.entity_id
_entity_poly.type
_entity_poly.pdbx_seq_one_letter_code
_entity_poly.pdbx_strand_id
1 'polypeptide(L)'
;MAREIGIRTTGWTLTGNAAAFRQVTRTFSKTMKLPSSMLECADRSTNEEAWRIGDFAEILDRATENGLVCVGGQFQFRGPIGIAEMYWLNADSSPRRENETWQEYVLRANAEVRSAFDRLVAETDFGAEARGWSHIQKALATGTIGDPKDHLYFVAYFGDETTGAEQSRCT
;
A
#
# COMPACT_ATOMS: atom_id res chain seq x y z
N MET A 1 25.51 44.97 -26.14
CA MET A 1 25.01 44.94 -24.74
C MET A 1 24.32 43.59 -24.58
N ALA A 2 25.00 42.56 -24.07
CA ALA A 2 25.03 42.13 -22.65
C ALA A 2 23.61 41.70 -22.18
N ARG A 3 23.34 40.49 -21.69
CA ARG A 3 24.17 39.50 -20.97
C ARG A 3 23.64 38.07 -21.12
N GLU A 4 24.56 37.11 -21.04
CA GLU A 4 24.33 35.71 -20.72
C GLU A 4 23.73 35.54 -19.31
N ILE A 5 22.80 34.59 -19.16
CA ILE A 5 22.53 33.94 -17.88
C ILE A 5 22.56 32.44 -18.15
N GLY A 6 23.68 31.82 -17.81
CA GLY A 6 23.83 30.37 -17.79
C GLY A 6 23.10 29.78 -16.59
N ILE A 7 22.29 28.76 -16.83
CA ILE A 7 21.83 27.86 -15.77
C ILE A 7 22.49 26.51 -16.04
N ARG A 8 23.41 26.15 -15.14
CA ARG A 8 24.01 24.81 -15.04
C ARG A 8 22.96 23.88 -14.44
N THR A 9 22.53 22.87 -15.18
CA THR A 9 21.78 21.73 -14.65
C THR A 9 22.76 20.59 -14.37
N THR A 10 23.12 20.42 -13.10
CA THR A 10 23.89 19.27 -12.57
C THR A 10 22.96 18.28 -11.91
N GLY A 11 23.01 17.01 -12.34
CA GLY A 11 22.49 15.81 -11.65
C GLY A 11 20.97 15.79 -11.47
N TRP A 12 20.24 14.69 -11.51
CA TRP A 12 20.48 13.41 -10.86
C TRP A 12 19.84 12.32 -11.72
N THR A 13 20.59 11.28 -12.04
CA THR A 13 20.05 10.02 -12.57
C THR A 13 19.40 9.23 -11.43
N LEU A 14 18.08 9.14 -11.44
CA LEU A 14 17.33 8.14 -10.67
C LEU A 14 17.43 6.78 -11.40
N THR A 15 18.56 6.10 -11.24
CA THR A 15 18.59 4.64 -11.41
C THR A 15 18.23 4.00 -10.06
N GLY A 16 16.95 4.08 -9.71
CA GLY A 16 16.35 3.30 -8.63
C GLY A 16 15.85 1.97 -9.21
N ASN A 17 16.54 0.89 -8.88
CA ASN A 17 16.30 -0.46 -9.35
C ASN A 17 14.87 -0.96 -9.01
N ALA A 18 13.94 -0.88 -9.96
CA ALA A 18 12.64 -1.56 -9.89
C ALA A 18 12.77 -3.10 -9.79
N ALA A 19 13.95 -3.66 -10.08
CA ALA A 19 14.21 -5.09 -10.09
C ALA A 19 14.43 -5.70 -8.69
N ALA A 20 14.97 -4.94 -7.73
CA ALA A 20 15.24 -5.45 -6.38
C ALA A 20 13.94 -5.68 -5.57
N PHE A 21 12.86 -4.97 -5.93
CA PHE A 21 11.61 -4.99 -5.19
C PHE A 21 10.67 -6.16 -5.55
N ARG A 22 10.82 -6.74 -6.76
CA ARG A 22 10.06 -7.94 -7.18
C ARG A 22 10.33 -9.19 -6.33
N GLN A 23 11.38 -9.18 -5.51
CA GLN A 23 11.78 -10.35 -4.74
C GLN A 23 11.24 -10.35 -3.31
N VAL A 24 10.90 -9.18 -2.74
CA VAL A 24 10.37 -9.05 -1.36
C VAL A 24 8.88 -9.42 -1.28
N THR A 25 8.10 -9.14 -2.33
CA THR A 25 6.65 -9.46 -2.37
C THR A 25 6.34 -10.92 -2.69
N ARG A 26 7.33 -11.71 -3.12
CA ARG A 26 7.11 -13.07 -3.65
C ARG A 26 7.01 -14.17 -2.57
N THR A 27 7.31 -13.85 -1.31
CA THR A 27 7.36 -14.86 -0.21
C THR A 27 6.31 -14.64 0.88
N PHE A 28 5.37 -13.70 0.73
CA PHE A 28 4.22 -13.58 1.66
C PHE A 28 3.03 -14.48 1.29
N SER A 29 3.14 -15.27 0.20
CA SER A 29 2.03 -16.05 -0.34
C SER A 29 1.78 -17.42 0.36
N LYS A 30 2.46 -17.75 1.47
CA LYS A 30 2.26 -19.04 2.13
C LYS A 30 1.55 -18.91 3.49
N THR A 31 0.23 -18.83 3.45
CA THR A 31 -0.70 -19.30 4.51
C THR A 31 -0.70 -18.57 5.87
N MET A 32 -0.39 -17.28 5.94
CA MET A 32 -0.76 -16.55 7.16
C MET A 32 -2.28 -16.33 7.18
N LYS A 33 -2.97 -16.83 8.21
CA LYS A 33 -4.40 -16.57 8.42
C LYS A 33 -4.56 -15.36 9.32
N LEU A 34 -5.09 -14.28 8.77
CA LEU A 34 -5.47 -13.13 9.58
C LEU A 34 -6.55 -13.50 10.61
N PRO A 35 -6.51 -12.91 11.82
CA PRO A 35 -7.59 -13.02 12.80
C PRO A 35 -8.95 -12.67 12.17
N SER A 36 -10.00 -13.40 12.55
CA SER A 36 -11.34 -13.16 12.00
C SER A 36 -11.81 -11.73 12.21
N SER A 37 -11.44 -11.12 13.34
CA SER A 37 -11.73 -9.72 13.66
C SER A 37 -11.16 -8.74 12.63
N MET A 38 -10.05 -9.04 11.96
CA MET A 38 -9.52 -8.19 10.89
C MET A 38 -10.23 -8.40 9.55
N LEU A 39 -10.86 -9.57 9.37
CA LEU A 39 -11.47 -10.00 8.11
C LEU A 39 -12.95 -9.64 7.99
N GLU A 40 -13.61 -9.23 9.07
CA GLU A 40 -15.05 -8.91 9.09
C GLU A 40 -15.43 -7.81 8.09
N CYS A 41 -14.58 -6.80 7.93
CA CYS A 41 -14.79 -5.66 7.02
C CYS A 41 -13.92 -5.73 5.75
N ALA A 42 -13.20 -6.84 5.55
CA ALA A 42 -12.32 -6.99 4.39
C ALA A 42 -13.13 -7.33 3.13
N ASP A 43 -12.90 -6.58 2.04
CA ASP A 43 -13.19 -7.05 0.70
C ASP A 43 -12.21 -8.16 0.33
N ARG A 44 -12.77 -9.34 0.07
CA ARG A 44 -12.04 -10.56 -0.33
C ARG A 44 -12.53 -11.07 -1.68
N SER A 45 -12.96 -10.15 -2.55
CA SER A 45 -13.39 -10.49 -3.91
C SER A 45 -12.23 -11.03 -4.77
N THR A 46 -11.00 -10.86 -4.31
CA THR A 46 -9.76 -11.36 -4.92
C THR A 46 -8.98 -12.24 -3.93
N ASN A 47 -7.80 -12.72 -4.32
CA ASN A 47 -6.85 -13.41 -3.44
C ASN A 47 -6.08 -12.47 -2.50
N GLU A 48 -6.52 -11.22 -2.35
CA GLU A 48 -5.90 -10.21 -1.50
C GLU A 48 -6.94 -9.64 -0.55
N GLU A 49 -6.50 -9.29 0.66
CA GLU A 49 -7.33 -8.59 1.63
C GLU A 49 -7.27 -7.08 1.43
N ALA A 50 -8.45 -6.47 1.26
CA ALA A 50 -8.60 -5.05 1.02
C ALA A 50 -9.60 -4.43 1.99
N TRP A 51 -9.36 -3.20 2.44
CA TRP A 51 -10.27 -2.48 3.35
C TRP A 51 -10.66 -1.13 2.78
N ARG A 52 -11.82 -0.62 3.18
CA ARG A 52 -12.17 0.77 2.90
C ARG A 52 -11.16 1.69 3.58
N ILE A 53 -10.95 2.85 2.97
CA ILE A 53 -10.01 3.85 3.50
C ILE A 53 -10.38 4.27 4.94
N GLY A 54 -11.68 4.39 5.23
CA GLY A 54 -12.16 4.72 6.58
C GLY A 54 -11.92 3.62 7.63
N ASP A 55 -11.78 2.36 7.20
CA ASP A 55 -11.66 1.21 8.09
C ASP A 55 -10.19 0.83 8.35
N PHE A 56 -9.27 1.17 7.42
CA PHE A 56 -7.90 0.66 7.46
C PHE A 56 -7.12 1.02 8.73
N ALA A 57 -7.34 2.23 9.29
CA ALA A 57 -6.69 2.65 10.52
C ALA A 57 -7.00 1.69 11.68
N GLU A 58 -8.26 1.30 11.85
CA GLU A 58 -8.67 0.37 12.90
C GLU A 58 -8.10 -1.04 12.66
N ILE A 59 -8.00 -1.47 11.40
CA ILE A 59 -7.42 -2.77 11.05
C ILE A 59 -5.94 -2.81 11.40
N LEU A 60 -5.22 -1.71 11.19
CA LEU A 60 -3.81 -1.61 11.55
C LEU A 60 -3.58 -1.60 13.07
N ASP A 61 -4.50 -0.99 13.83
CA ASP A 61 -4.49 -1.06 15.29
C ASP A 61 -4.71 -2.52 15.76
N ARG A 62 -5.70 -3.22 15.21
CA ARG A 62 -5.95 -4.64 15.47
C ARG A 62 -4.75 -5.52 15.09
N ALA A 63 -4.07 -5.24 13.98
CA ALA A 63 -2.86 -5.96 13.59
C ALA A 63 -1.77 -5.82 14.66
N THR A 64 -1.56 -4.59 15.15
CA THR A 64 -0.59 -4.28 16.21
C THR A 64 -0.90 -5.04 17.50
N GLU A 65 -2.17 -5.06 17.91
CA GLU A 65 -2.63 -5.79 19.11
C GLU A 65 -2.40 -7.31 19.01
N ASN A 66 -2.44 -7.85 17.79
CA ASN A 66 -2.20 -9.27 17.51
C ASN A 66 -0.73 -9.59 17.22
N GLY A 67 0.19 -8.62 17.37
CA GLY A 67 1.61 -8.81 17.07
C GLY A 67 1.89 -9.07 15.57
N LEU A 68 1.02 -8.56 14.70
CA LEU A 68 1.15 -8.67 13.24
C LEU A 68 1.74 -7.39 12.67
N VAL A 69 2.73 -7.55 11.80
CA VAL A 69 3.34 -6.45 11.08
C VAL A 69 2.59 -6.20 9.76
N CYS A 70 2.29 -4.94 9.46
CA CYS A 70 1.90 -4.50 8.13
C CYS A 70 3.18 -4.11 7.40
N VAL A 71 3.56 -4.89 6.38
CA VAL A 71 4.78 -4.60 5.62
C VAL A 71 4.57 -3.51 4.58
N GLY A 72 3.33 -3.32 4.15
CA GLY A 72 2.93 -2.25 3.27
C GLY A 72 1.58 -2.49 2.61
N GLY A 73 1.30 -1.71 1.57
CA GLY A 73 0.07 -1.82 0.83
C GLY A 73 -0.10 -0.75 -0.25
N GLN A 74 -1.15 -0.90 -1.04
CA GLN A 74 -1.43 -0.09 -2.21
C GLN A 74 -2.91 0.29 -2.32
N PHE A 75 -3.17 1.49 -2.82
CA PHE A 75 -4.54 1.92 -3.13
C PHE A 75 -5.02 1.27 -4.43
N GLN A 76 -6.26 0.78 -4.41
CA GLN A 76 -6.92 0.20 -5.58
C GLN A 76 -8.36 0.69 -5.68
N PHE A 77 -8.83 0.94 -6.90
CA PHE A 77 -10.28 0.97 -7.16
C PHE A 77 -10.75 -0.46 -7.44
N ARG A 78 -11.85 -0.89 -6.80
CA ARG A 78 -12.36 -2.27 -6.85
C ARG A 78 -13.89 -2.31 -6.98
N GLY A 79 -14.42 -3.37 -7.57
CA GLY A 79 -15.86 -3.66 -7.63
C GLY A 79 -16.36 -3.84 -9.07
N PRO A 80 -17.57 -3.34 -9.43
CA PRO A 80 -18.16 -3.57 -10.76
C PRO A 80 -17.38 -2.91 -11.91
N ILE A 81 -16.38 -2.09 -11.59
CA ILE A 81 -15.46 -1.43 -12.53
C ILE A 81 -14.23 -2.28 -12.88
N GLY A 82 -14.05 -3.43 -12.24
CA GLY A 82 -12.79 -4.17 -12.26
C GLY A 82 -11.83 -3.68 -11.19
N ILE A 83 -10.53 -3.94 -11.39
CA ILE A 83 -9.45 -3.51 -10.50
C ILE A 83 -8.60 -2.48 -11.24
N ALA A 84 -8.37 -1.33 -10.60
CA ALA A 84 -7.39 -0.35 -11.04
C ALA A 84 -6.38 -0.12 -9.91
N GLU A 85 -5.15 -0.60 -10.12
CA GLU A 85 -4.08 -0.55 -9.14
C GLU A 85 -3.23 0.71 -9.31
N MET A 86 -3.15 1.53 -8.27
CA MET A 86 -2.32 2.75 -8.29
C MET A 86 -0.92 2.44 -7.74
N TYR A 87 -0.08 1.81 -8.55
CA TYR A 87 1.26 1.34 -8.15
C TYR A 87 2.21 2.42 -7.62
N TRP A 88 1.91 3.70 -7.85
CA TRP A 88 2.69 4.86 -7.37
C TRP A 88 2.20 5.41 -6.03
N LEU A 89 1.08 4.89 -5.50
CA LEU A 89 0.52 5.26 -4.19
C LEU A 89 0.65 4.06 -3.25
N ASN A 90 1.87 3.80 -2.79
CA ASN A 90 2.19 2.76 -1.84
C ASN A 90 2.51 3.34 -0.45
N ALA A 91 2.04 2.66 0.59
CA ALA A 91 2.39 2.95 1.97
C ALA A 91 3.14 1.74 2.53
N ASP A 92 4.46 1.80 2.47
CA ASP A 92 5.33 0.67 2.81
C ASP A 92 6.16 0.97 4.06
N SER A 93 6.39 -0.08 4.85
CA SER A 93 7.36 -0.04 5.95
C SER A 93 8.77 -0.33 5.46
N SER A 94 9.77 0.16 6.20
CA SER A 94 11.13 -0.29 6.04
C SER A 94 11.35 -1.66 6.72
N PRO A 95 12.24 -2.51 6.18
CA PRO A 95 12.48 -3.85 6.73
C PRO A 95 12.86 -3.87 8.22
N ARG A 96 12.69 -5.02 8.86
CA ARG A 96 13.15 -5.25 10.24
C ARG A 96 14.66 -5.01 10.34
N ARG A 97 15.09 -4.33 11.42
CA ARG A 97 16.50 -4.04 11.69
C ARG A 97 17.16 -5.22 12.42
N GLU A 98 18.48 -5.38 12.26
CA GLU A 98 19.24 -6.52 12.81
C GLU A 98 19.05 -6.72 14.33
N ASN A 99 18.95 -5.65 15.10
CA ASN A 99 18.84 -5.68 16.57
C ASN A 99 17.45 -5.33 17.09
N GLU A 100 16.45 -5.32 16.22
CA GLU A 100 15.08 -5.01 16.57
C GLU A 100 14.34 -6.29 16.94
N THR A 101 13.69 -6.31 18.10
CA THR A 101 12.78 -7.40 18.49
C THR A 101 11.56 -7.43 17.56
N TRP A 102 10.85 -8.56 17.49
CA TRP A 102 9.65 -8.65 16.66
C TRP A 102 8.60 -7.59 17.05
N GLN A 103 8.38 -7.39 18.35
CA GLN A 103 7.42 -6.41 18.84
C GLN A 103 7.81 -4.97 18.48
N GLU A 104 9.09 -4.61 18.58
CA GLU A 104 9.57 -3.29 18.16
C GLU A 104 9.36 -3.09 16.64
N TYR A 105 9.60 -4.14 15.84
CA TYR A 105 9.37 -4.10 14.41
C TYR A 105 7.89 -3.90 14.08
N VAL A 106 6.98 -4.67 14.69
CA VAL A 106 5.53 -4.53 14.52
C VAL A 106 5.11 -3.08 14.80
N LEU A 107 5.50 -2.52 15.94
CA LEU A 107 5.14 -1.16 16.33
C LEU A 107 5.67 -0.12 15.34
N ARG A 108 6.95 -0.23 14.97
CA ARG A 108 7.59 0.74 14.07
C ARG A 108 7.02 0.66 12.66
N ALA A 109 6.97 -0.54 12.07
CA ALA A 109 6.52 -0.73 10.71
C ALA A 109 5.05 -0.34 10.54
N ASN A 110 4.18 -0.70 11.51
CA ASN A 110 2.78 -0.27 11.48
C ASN A 110 2.67 1.25 11.58
N ALA A 111 3.49 1.92 12.40
CA ALA A 111 3.52 3.38 12.46
C ALA A 111 4.03 4.03 11.15
N GLU A 112 5.01 3.42 10.48
CA GLU A 112 5.52 3.87 9.18
C GLU A 112 4.42 3.76 8.10
N VAL A 113 3.74 2.61 8.01
CA VAL A 113 2.62 2.40 7.08
C VAL A 113 1.48 3.36 7.40
N ARG A 114 1.13 3.54 8.68
CA ARG A 114 0.08 4.48 9.10
C ARG A 114 0.37 5.90 8.63
N SER A 115 1.59 6.38 8.89
CA SER A 115 2.02 7.73 8.52
C SER A 115 2.01 7.93 7.00
N ALA A 116 2.51 6.95 6.24
CA ALA A 116 2.49 7.01 4.79
C ALA A 116 1.07 6.96 4.23
N PHE A 117 0.21 6.09 4.77
CA PHE A 117 -1.21 6.00 4.42
C PHE A 117 -1.94 7.32 4.68
N ASP A 118 -1.85 7.85 5.90
CA ASP A 118 -2.53 9.08 6.30
C ASP A 118 -2.09 10.26 5.42
N ARG A 119 -0.79 10.34 5.11
CA ARG A 119 -0.25 11.34 4.17
C ARG A 119 -0.84 11.19 2.78
N LEU A 120 -0.85 9.98 2.22
CA LEU A 120 -1.41 9.73 0.89
C LEU A 120 -2.90 10.05 0.84
N VAL A 121 -3.65 9.70 1.89
CA VAL A 121 -5.08 10.04 2.00
C VAL A 121 -5.30 11.55 2.00
N ALA A 122 -4.46 12.30 2.72
CA ALA A 122 -4.57 13.74 2.82
C ALA A 122 -4.14 14.49 1.55
N GLU A 123 -3.12 13.98 0.85
CA GLU A 123 -2.48 14.67 -0.28
C GLU A 123 -3.06 14.29 -1.65
N THR A 124 -3.75 13.16 -1.77
CA THR A 124 -4.18 12.62 -3.07
C THR A 124 -5.63 12.98 -3.41
N ASP A 125 -5.85 13.59 -4.58
CA ASP A 125 -7.19 13.67 -5.18
C ASP A 125 -7.51 12.35 -5.91
N PHE A 126 -8.00 11.35 -5.15
CA PHE A 126 -8.40 10.07 -5.73
C PHE A 126 -9.51 10.20 -6.78
N GLY A 127 -10.33 11.26 -6.73
CA GLY A 127 -11.31 11.52 -7.77
C GLY A 127 -10.64 11.90 -9.09
N ALA A 128 -9.60 12.72 -9.05
CA ALA A 128 -8.78 13.03 -10.22
C ALA A 128 -8.05 11.80 -10.75
N GLU A 129 -7.45 11.00 -9.86
CA GLU A 129 -6.82 9.74 -10.24
C GLU A 129 -7.81 8.82 -10.96
N ALA A 130 -9.01 8.62 -10.40
CA ALA A 130 -10.07 7.81 -11.00
C ALA A 130 -10.47 8.27 -12.41
N ARG A 131 -10.52 9.60 -12.63
CA ARG A 131 -10.83 10.18 -13.94
C ARG A 131 -9.71 9.93 -14.97
N GLY A 132 -8.52 9.50 -14.58
CA GLY A 132 -7.47 9.07 -15.50
C GLY A 132 -7.75 7.74 -16.20
N TRP A 133 -8.71 6.93 -15.69
CA TRP A 133 -8.94 5.57 -16.16
C TRP A 133 -10.19 5.47 -17.03
N SER A 134 -10.01 5.04 -18.28
CA SER A 134 -11.09 4.97 -19.28
C SER A 134 -12.26 4.05 -18.87
N HIS A 135 -11.97 2.95 -18.16
CA HIS A 135 -13.01 2.02 -17.72
C HIS A 135 -13.83 2.58 -16.54
N ILE A 136 -13.24 3.37 -15.65
CA ILE A 136 -13.95 4.07 -14.58
C ILE A 136 -14.81 5.19 -15.17
N GLN A 137 -14.26 5.97 -16.12
CA GLN A 137 -15.04 6.98 -16.85
C GLN A 137 -16.26 6.37 -17.54
N LYS A 138 -16.09 5.21 -18.20
CA LYS A 138 -17.20 4.48 -18.83
C LYS A 138 -18.25 4.07 -17.79
N ALA A 139 -17.82 3.53 -16.66
CA ALA A 139 -18.72 3.10 -15.60
C ALA A 139 -19.53 4.26 -14.98
N LEU A 140 -18.93 5.44 -14.86
CA LEU A 140 -19.63 6.67 -14.46
C LEU A 140 -20.66 7.09 -15.52
N ALA A 141 -20.27 7.12 -16.79
CA ALA A 141 -21.15 7.53 -17.89
C ALA A 141 -22.35 6.59 -18.07
N THR A 142 -22.20 5.29 -17.75
CA THR A 142 -23.28 4.30 -17.81
C THR A 142 -24.08 4.18 -16.52
N GLY A 143 -23.72 4.92 -15.46
CA GLY A 143 -24.36 4.82 -14.14
C GLY A 143 -24.11 3.50 -13.42
N THR A 144 -23.08 2.75 -13.82
CA THR A 144 -22.66 1.51 -13.14
C THR A 144 -22.15 1.82 -11.73
N ILE A 145 -21.54 2.99 -11.56
CA ILE A 145 -21.11 3.53 -10.27
C ILE A 145 -21.51 5.02 -10.15
N GLY A 146 -21.68 5.49 -8.92
CA GLY A 146 -21.96 6.90 -8.61
C GLY A 146 -20.69 7.72 -8.38
N ASP A 147 -20.01 7.48 -7.25
CA ASP A 147 -18.70 8.08 -6.92
C ASP A 147 -17.61 7.00 -6.96
N PRO A 148 -16.50 7.17 -7.70
CA PRO A 148 -15.39 6.22 -7.68
C PRO A 148 -14.77 6.01 -6.29
N LYS A 149 -14.87 6.97 -5.38
CA LYS A 149 -14.36 6.84 -4.00
C LYS A 149 -15.15 5.81 -3.19
N ASP A 150 -16.42 5.56 -3.55
CA ASP A 150 -17.22 4.46 -3.00
C ASP A 150 -16.70 3.09 -3.46
N HIS A 151 -15.64 3.07 -4.27
CA HIS A 151 -14.94 1.89 -4.76
C HIS A 151 -13.45 1.93 -4.45
N LEU A 152 -13.00 2.87 -3.61
CA LEU A 152 -11.61 2.99 -3.20
C LEU A 152 -11.32 2.09 -1.98
N TYR A 153 -10.26 1.31 -2.10
CA TYR A 153 -9.77 0.40 -1.08
C TYR A 153 -8.26 0.51 -0.92
N PHE A 154 -7.77 0.09 0.24
CA PHE A 154 -6.37 -0.13 0.50
C PHE A 154 -6.13 -1.63 0.67
N VAL A 155 -5.29 -2.20 -0.20
CA VAL A 155 -4.84 -3.59 -0.11
C VAL A 155 -3.59 -3.61 0.73
N ALA A 156 -3.62 -4.33 1.85
CA ALA A 156 -2.53 -4.35 2.81
C ALA A 156 -1.99 -5.76 3.02
N TYR A 157 -0.68 -5.83 3.20
CA TYR A 157 0.04 -7.08 3.38
C TYR A 157 0.54 -7.19 4.81
N PHE A 158 0.15 -8.27 5.46
CA PHE A 158 0.51 -8.52 6.86
C PHE A 158 1.42 -9.75 6.99
N GLY A 159 2.23 -9.75 8.04
CA GLY A 159 3.13 -10.85 8.40
C GLY A 159 3.14 -11.12 9.90
N ASP A 160 3.52 -12.34 10.25
CA ASP A 160 3.84 -12.78 11.60
C ASP A 160 5.36 -13.03 11.73
N GLU A 161 5.83 -13.35 12.94
CA GLU A 161 7.25 -13.55 13.17
C GLU A 161 7.83 -14.71 12.33
N THR A 162 7.02 -15.74 12.08
CA THR A 162 7.43 -16.94 11.34
C THR A 162 7.66 -16.64 9.87
N THR A 163 6.77 -15.84 9.27
CA THR A 163 6.83 -15.40 7.87
C THR A 163 7.83 -14.26 7.66
N GLY A 164 8.03 -13.39 8.65
CA GLY A 164 9.03 -12.32 8.61
C GLY A 164 10.48 -12.79 8.79
N ALA A 165 10.71 -13.86 9.56
CA ALA A 165 12.06 -14.36 9.86
C ALA A 165 12.78 -14.99 8.65
N GLU A 166 12.05 -15.44 7.62
CA GLU A 166 12.67 -16.01 6.40
C GLU A 166 13.38 -14.93 5.56
N GLN A 167 13.01 -13.66 5.68
CA GLN A 167 13.59 -12.57 4.88
C GLN A 167 14.94 -12.09 5.40
N SER A 168 15.24 -12.31 6.68
CA SER A 168 16.53 -11.92 7.29
C SER A 168 17.63 -12.99 7.15
N ARG A 169 17.34 -14.16 6.56
CA ARG A 169 18.31 -15.26 6.41
C ARG A 169 18.98 -15.34 5.03
N CYS A 170 18.68 -14.41 4.12
CA CYS A 170 19.33 -14.31 2.81
C CYS A 170 20.16 -13.02 2.74
N THR A 171 21.36 -13.06 3.30
CA THR A 171 22.47 -12.13 3.03
C THR A 171 23.75 -12.95 2.91
#